data_AF-A0A1Q3WCB2-F1
#
_entry.id   AF-A0A1Q3WCB2-F1
#
_cell.length_a   1.000
_cell.length_b   1.000
_cell.length_c   1.000
_cell.angle_alpha   90.00
_cell.angle_beta   90.00
_cell.angle_gamma   90.00
#
_symmetry.space_group_name_H-M   'P 1'
#
loop_
_entity.id
_entity.type
_entity.pdbx_description
1 polymer ?
#
loop_
_entity_poly.entity_id
_entity_poly.type
_entity_poly.pdbx_seq_one_letter_code
_entity_poly.pdbx_strand_id
1 'polypeptide(L)' 'MLFKIGVDHPLASEPALGVMVGRRFYYIANSHWDAFDEAGKSVPNFPAQKPTVLVFPLNEKLVT' A
#
# COMPACT_ATOMS: atom_id res chain seq x y z
N MET A 1 -15.74 7.44 2.62
CA MET A 1 -14.95 8.13 1.58
C MET A 1 -13.51 7.62 1.69
N LEU A 2 -13.11 6.68 0.84
CA LEU A 2 -11.72 6.21 0.77
C LEU A 2 -10.94 7.18 -0.11
N PHE A 3 -9.87 7.77 0.41
CA PHE A 3 -8.93 8.53 -0.42
C PHE A 3 -8.19 7.56 -1.33
N LYS A 4 -8.44 7.62 -2.65
CA LYS A 4 -7.60 6.92 -3.62
C LYS A 4 -6.27 7.67 -3.68
N ILE A 5 -5.24 7.11 -3.09
CA ILE A 5 -3.86 7.57 -3.29
C ILE A 5 -3.50 7.17 -4.73
N GLY A 6 -3.58 8.14 -5.66
CA GLY A 6 -3.28 7.96 -7.07
C GLY A 6 -1.78 7.84 -7.32
N VAL A 7 -1.13 6.84 -6.74
CA VAL A 7 0.27 6.52 -6.98
C VAL A 7 0.31 5.44 -8.06
N ASP A 8 0.67 5.84 -9.27
CA ASP A 8 0.94 4.92 -10.38
C ASP A 8 2.28 4.23 -10.13
N HIS A 9 2.24 3.21 -9.28
CA HIS A 9 3.38 2.37 -8.97
C HIS A 9 2.96 0.90 -9.07
N PRO A 10 3.73 0.05 -9.75
CA PRO A 10 3.33 -1.34 -10.02
C PRO A 10 3.12 -2.18 -8.76
N LEU A 11 3.71 -1.76 -7.64
CA LEU A 11 3.56 -2.39 -6.32
C LEU A 11 2.51 -1.75 -5.41
N ALA A 12 1.78 -0.72 -5.87
CA ALA A 12 0.71 -0.07 -5.12
C ALA A 12 -0.67 -0.70 -5.40
N SER A 13 -0.70 -2.02 -5.54
CA SER A 13 -1.92 -2.78 -5.86
C SER A 13 -2.88 -2.90 -4.68
N GLU A 14 -2.36 -2.98 -3.46
CA GLU A 14 -3.14 -3.16 -2.22
C GLU A 14 -2.50 -2.39 -1.05
N PRO A 15 -2.80 -1.08 -0.91
CA PRO A 15 -2.33 -0.31 0.22
C PRO A 15 -3.10 -0.70 1.50
N ALA A 16 -2.38 -0.94 2.60
CA ALA A 16 -3.01 -1.36 3.86
C ALA A 16 -2.88 -0.35 5.00
N LEU A 17 -1.65 -0.07 5.45
CA LEU A 17 -1.39 0.83 6.56
C LEU A 17 -0.52 1.99 6.11
N GLY A 18 -0.83 3.20 6.58
CA GLY A 18 0.03 4.35 6.38
C GLY A 18 0.11 5.28 7.59
N VAL A 19 1.18 6.06 7.63
CA VAL A 19 1.52 6.99 8.70
C VAL A 19 2.03 8.31 8.11
N MET A 20 1.70 9.40 8.79
CA MET A 20 2.21 10.73 8.49
C MET A 20 3.45 11.04 9.31
N VAL A 21 4.53 11.47 8.66
CA VAL A 21 5.71 12.04 9.32
C VAL A 21 6.00 13.40 8.68
N GLY A 22 5.69 14.49 9.39
CA GLY A 22 5.71 15.83 8.82
C GLY A 22 4.76 15.95 7.63
N ARG A 23 5.28 16.34 6.46
CA ARG A 23 4.52 16.47 5.20
C ARG A 23 4.69 15.29 4.25
N ARG A 24 4.92 14.10 4.79
CA ARG A 24 5.11 12.88 4.00
C ARG A 24 4.19 11.80 4.53
N PHE A 25 3.43 11.20 3.62
CA PHE A 25 2.63 10.01 3.89
C PHE A 25 3.42 8.78 3.48
N TYR A 26 3.70 7.91 4.44
CA TYR A 26 4.36 6.62 4.24
C TYR A 26 3.29 5.55 4.30
N TYR A 27 3.31 4.58 3.38
CA TYR A 27 2.36 3.46 3.45
C TYR A 27 2.94 2.18 2.90
N ILE A 28 2.45 1.06 3.43
CA ILE A 28 2.69 -0.28 2.89
C ILE A 28 1.87 -0.38 1.60
N ALA A 29 2.55 -0.46 0.47
CA ALA A 29 1.95 -0.43 -0.87
C ALA A 29 1.32 -1.77 -1.28
N ASN A 30 1.80 -2.87 -0.68
CA ASN A 30 1.38 -4.23 -0.99
C ASN A 30 1.20 -5.07 0.29
N SER A 31 -0.04 -5.19 0.76
CA SER A 31 -0.36 -6.06 1.91
C SER A 31 -0.31 -7.55 1.59
N HIS A 32 -0.65 -7.93 0.36
CA HIS A 32 -0.72 -9.33 -0.07
C HIS A 32 -1.63 -10.18 0.84
N TRP A 33 -2.80 -9.67 1.22
CA TRP A 33 -3.74 -10.45 2.05
C TRP A 33 -4.09 -11.76 1.34
N ASP A 34 -4.28 -11.71 0.02
CA ASP A 34 -4.64 -12.86 -0.81
C ASP A 34 -3.47 -13.85 -1.03
N ALA A 35 -2.25 -13.54 -0.58
CA ALA A 35 -1.12 -14.46 -0.67
C ALA A 35 -1.10 -15.51 0.43
N PHE A 36 -1.94 -15.36 1.46
CA PHE A 36 -2.03 -16.29 2.58
C PHE A 36 -3.49 -16.70 2.83
N ASP A 37 -3.71 -17.97 3.15
CA ASP A 37 -5.02 -18.46 3.59
C ASP A 37 -5.29 -18.07 5.06
N GLU A 38 -6.51 -18.38 5.53
CA GLU A 38 -6.93 -18.13 6.93
C GLU A 38 -6.08 -18.89 7.96
N ALA A 39 -5.35 -19.93 7.55
CA ALA A 39 -4.40 -20.65 8.39
C ALA A 39 -2.98 -20.06 8.34
N GLY A 40 -2.77 -18.97 7.61
CA GLY A 40 -1.49 -18.30 7.41
C GLY A 40 -0.55 -19.02 6.44
N LYS A 41 -1.04 -19.97 5.65
CA LYS A 41 -0.24 -20.69 4.64
C LYS A 41 -0.27 -19.98 3.31
N SER A 42 0.85 -20.02 2.59
CA SER A 42 0.94 -19.42 1.26
C SER A 42 -0.01 -20.07 0.26
N VAL A 43 -0.71 -19.25 -0.51
CA VAL A 43 -1.61 -19.68 -1.58
C VAL A 43 -0.79 -20.05 -2.83
N PRO A 44 -1.02 -21.23 -3.46
CA PRO A 44 -0.35 -21.59 -4.71
C PRO A 44 -0.65 -20.57 -5.83
N ASN A 45 0.36 -20.26 -6.65
CA ASN A 45 0.29 -19.33 -7.79
C ASN A 45 0.05 -17.85 -7.46
N PHE A 46 -0.02 -17.48 -6.17
CA PHE A 46 -0.07 -16.08 -5.75
C PHE A 46 1.03 -15.80 -4.71
N PRO A 47 2.32 -15.84 -5.12
CA PRO A 47 3.42 -15.67 -4.19
C PRO A 47 3.45 -14.24 -3.63
N ALA A 48 3.62 -14.13 -2.32
CA ALA A 48 3.85 -12.84 -1.68
C ALA A 48 5.12 -12.19 -2.25
N GLN A 49 5.03 -10.92 -2.61
CA GLN A 49 6.21 -10.13 -2.98
C GLN A 49 6.80 -9.47 -1.74
N LYS A 50 8.01 -8.92 -1.87
CA LYS A 50 8.63 -8.17 -0.77
C LYS A 50 7.72 -7.00 -0.34
N PRO A 51 7.39 -6.87 0.95
CA PRO A 51 6.68 -5.70 1.46
C PRO A 51 7.42 -4.42 1.08
N THR A 52 6.71 -3.48 0.47
CA THR A 52 7.25 -2.25 -0.09
C THR A 52 6.57 -1.06 0.57
N VAL A 53 7.37 -0.16 1.12
CA VAL A 53 6.89 1.12 1.64
C VAL A 53 7.10 2.18 0.57
N LEU A 54 6.03 2.85 0.18
CA LEU A 54 6.08 4.00 -0.70
C LEU A 54 5.86 5.29 0.10
N VAL A 55 6.39 6.38 -0.42
CA VAL A 55 6.31 7.70 0.21
C VAL A 55 5.66 8.68 -0.74
N PHE A 56 4.60 9.32 -0.29
CA PHE A 56 3.92 10.37 -1.02
C PHE A 56 4.16 11.72 -0.33
N PRO A 57 4.81 12.70 -0.99
CA PRO A 57 4.94 14.05 -0.45
C PRO A 57 3.58 14.76 -0.49
N LEU A 58 3.16 15.35 0.63
CA LEU A 58 1.99 16.21 0.69
C LEU A 58 2.39 17.65 0.40
N ASN A 59 1.87 18.15 -0.71
CA ASN A 59 1.94 19.54 -1.11
C ASN A 59 0.59 20.18 -0.74
N GLU A 60 0.54 21.45 -0.33
CA GLU A 60 -0.68 22.12 0.16
C GLU A 60 -1.87 22.18 -0.83
N LYS A 61 -1.70 21.74 -2.08
CA LYS A 61 -2.77 21.63 -3.07
C LYS A 61 -3.16 20.18 -3.31
N LEU A 62 -3.88 19.58 -2.36
CA LEU A 62 -4.84 18.53 -2.70
C LEU A 62 -6.16 19.23 -2.99
N VAL A 63 -6.37 19.61 -4.26
CA VAL A 63 -7.65 20.13 -4.72
C VAL A 63 -8.58 18.93 -4.91
N THR A 64 -9.71 19.00 -4.21
CA THR A 64 -10.89 18.13 -4.28
C THR A 64 -11.49 18.06 -5.68
#